data_AF-A0A8S3VEB4-F1
#
_entry.id   AF-A0A8S3VEB4-F1
#
_cell.length_a   1.000
_cell.length_b   1.000
_cell.length_c   1.000
_cell.angle_alpha   90.00
_cell.angle_beta   90.00
_cell.angle_gamma   90.00
#
_symmetry.space_group_name_H-M   'P 1'
#
loop_
_entity.id
_entity.type
_entity.pdbx_description
1 polymer ?
#
loop_
_entity_poly.entity_id
_entity_poly.type
_entity_poly.pdbx_seq_one_letter_code
_entity_poly.pdbx_strand_id
1 'polypeptide(L)'
;MSDRGSKAGSFHEDASNGETEIPLNIPEDEPKVQPDEQPPPEIIYQNTPPSREPKNVRINLYDRDPTNMNELVKVQFDDIFAEPVGTHSFDGVWTASHTVFTGTKHWCYRILSAVCALPCSFCWGLHFACLSFNYIWSIQPSLRSFSIQIGPIAKVWKAESPTLPSSSCWDPRVDRIYQNESPSKAPASVRISLYDRDPSNINEIVRVQFEDLFTEPEGSHSIDGVWRTSYRVFTGTKHWCYRILSAIFAVPCAFCWGVTFCLSDIFSHLDYTAIIKVL
;
A
#
# COMPACT_ATOMS: atom_id res chain seq x y z
N MET A 1 29.35 36.69 67.88
CA MET A 1 30.36 36.00 68.72
C MET A 1 29.86 34.57 68.89
N SER A 2 30.63 33.60 68.38
CA SER A 2 30.72 32.16 68.73
C SER A 2 29.44 31.35 69.08
N ASP A 3 29.24 30.11 68.63
CA ASP A 3 30.17 29.14 68.05
C ASP A 3 29.42 27.97 67.37
N ARG A 4 30.19 27.21 66.59
CA ARG A 4 29.84 25.99 65.82
C ARG A 4 29.55 24.77 66.70
N GLY A 5 28.87 23.77 66.13
CA GLY A 5 28.93 22.39 66.63
C GLY A 5 28.21 21.37 65.74
N SER A 6 28.99 20.57 65.01
CA SER A 6 28.59 19.45 64.13
C SER A 6 28.67 18.11 64.88
N LYS A 7 27.79 17.13 64.61
CA LYS A 7 28.16 15.71 64.35
C LYS A 7 26.98 14.75 64.13
N ALA A 8 27.34 13.66 63.43
CA ALA A 8 26.54 12.63 62.80
C ALA A 8 26.02 11.50 63.73
N GLY A 9 24.94 10.85 63.27
CA GLY A 9 24.80 9.40 63.10
C GLY A 9 24.78 8.48 64.33
N SER A 10 23.68 7.75 64.50
CA SER A 10 23.73 6.35 64.90
C SER A 10 22.44 5.60 64.51
N PHE A 11 22.65 4.41 63.95
CA PHE A 11 21.67 3.37 63.67
C PHE A 11 21.62 2.46 64.90
N HIS A 12 20.44 2.00 65.31
CA HIS A 12 20.29 0.84 66.18
C HIS A 12 18.96 0.13 65.87
N GLU A 13 19.11 -1.08 65.35
CA GLU A 13 18.15 -2.18 65.37
C GLU A 13 17.94 -2.64 66.82
N ASP A 14 16.70 -3.01 67.18
CA ASP A 14 16.37 -4.37 67.66
C ASP A 14 14.89 -4.53 68.10
N ALA A 15 14.22 -5.42 67.38
CA ALA A 15 13.24 -6.45 67.75
C ALA A 15 12.48 -6.41 69.11
N SER A 16 11.16 -6.67 69.04
CA SER A 16 10.51 -7.90 69.58
C SER A 16 9.11 -7.69 70.21
N ASN A 17 8.10 -8.13 69.45
CA ASN A 17 6.99 -9.04 69.81
C ASN A 17 5.86 -8.64 70.79
N GLY A 18 4.61 -8.90 70.33
CA GLY A 18 3.55 -9.43 71.20
C GLY A 18 2.10 -8.98 70.92
N GLU A 19 1.45 -9.58 69.90
CA GLU A 19 0.05 -10.07 69.80
C GLU A 19 -1.11 -9.22 70.38
N THR A 20 -2.25 -9.00 69.70
CA THR A 20 -3.28 -10.03 69.42
C THR A 20 -4.29 -9.55 68.35
N GLU A 21 -4.69 -10.49 67.48
CA GLU A 21 -5.62 -10.44 66.33
C GLU A 21 -7.09 -10.12 66.70
N ILE A 22 -7.99 -9.73 65.78
CA ILE A 22 -8.87 -10.62 64.97
C ILE A 22 -9.65 -9.78 63.91
N PRO A 23 -10.06 -10.37 62.76
CA PRO A 23 -10.01 -9.77 61.42
C PRO A 23 -11.37 -9.49 60.76
N LEU A 24 -11.37 -8.81 59.59
CA LEU A 24 -12.43 -8.97 58.59
C LEU A 24 -11.86 -9.14 57.18
N ASN A 25 -12.10 -10.34 56.68
CA ASN A 25 -11.73 -10.96 55.42
C ASN A 25 -12.29 -10.21 54.19
N ILE A 26 -11.41 -9.73 53.31
CA ILE A 26 -11.74 -9.22 51.97
C ILE A 26 -11.28 -10.29 50.96
N PRO A 27 -12.17 -10.88 50.15
CA PRO A 27 -11.78 -11.88 49.15
C PRO A 27 -10.99 -11.25 47.99
N GLU A 28 -9.78 -11.74 47.78
CA GLU A 28 -9.01 -11.60 46.54
C GLU A 28 -9.50 -12.65 45.53
N ASP A 29 -10.16 -12.22 44.45
CA ASP A 29 -10.42 -13.08 43.29
C ASP A 29 -9.28 -12.90 42.27
N GLU A 30 -8.23 -13.73 42.42
CA GLU A 30 -7.30 -14.03 41.33
C GLU A 30 -7.97 -14.95 40.28
N PRO A 31 -7.72 -14.75 38.98
CA PRO A 31 -8.35 -15.51 37.91
C PRO A 31 -7.78 -16.94 37.82
N LYS A 32 -8.65 -17.95 37.99
CA LYS A 32 -8.31 -19.37 37.80
C LYS A 32 -8.11 -19.70 36.32
N VAL A 33 -6.86 -19.99 35.95
CA VAL A 33 -6.42 -20.61 34.69
C VAL A 33 -6.88 -22.08 34.66
N GLN A 34 -7.60 -22.50 33.62
CA GLN A 34 -7.88 -23.91 33.31
C GLN A 34 -6.87 -24.45 32.28
N PRO A 35 -6.45 -25.73 32.34
CA PRO A 35 -5.26 -26.23 31.64
C PRO A 35 -5.52 -26.72 30.20
N ASP A 36 -4.58 -26.40 29.31
CA ASP A 36 -4.22 -26.98 28.01
C ASP A 36 -5.19 -27.96 27.33
N GLU A 37 -5.93 -27.46 26.34
CA GLU A 37 -6.31 -28.26 25.17
C GLU A 37 -5.27 -28.01 24.08
N GLN A 38 -4.41 -29.00 23.83
CA GLN A 38 -3.37 -28.91 22.80
C GLN A 38 -4.00 -28.58 21.44
N PRO A 39 -3.51 -27.56 20.72
CA PRO A 39 -4.00 -27.27 19.38
C PRO A 39 -3.69 -28.45 18.44
N PRO A 40 -4.65 -28.86 17.59
CA PRO A 40 -4.46 -29.94 16.61
C PRO A 40 -3.21 -29.69 15.74
N PRO A 41 -2.49 -30.76 15.32
CA PRO A 41 -1.22 -30.62 14.62
C PRO A 41 -1.35 -29.76 13.35
N GLU A 42 -0.46 -28.77 13.26
CA GLU A 42 -0.34 -27.83 12.16
C GLU A 42 0.03 -28.58 10.87
N ILE A 43 -0.98 -28.90 10.07
CA ILE A 43 -0.76 -29.35 8.69
C ILE A 43 -0.32 -28.11 7.91
N ILE A 44 0.94 -28.11 7.46
CA ILE A 44 1.51 -27.09 6.58
C ILE A 44 0.70 -27.07 5.27
N TYR A 45 -0.30 -26.20 5.19
CA TYR A 45 -0.90 -25.79 3.93
C TYR A 45 -0.09 -24.63 3.36
N GLN A 46 1.12 -24.93 2.88
CA GLN A 46 1.73 -24.07 1.88
C GLN A 46 0.91 -24.20 0.59
N ASN A 47 0.42 -23.05 0.10
CA ASN A 47 -0.32 -22.82 -1.15
C ASN A 47 -1.86 -22.69 -1.03
N THR A 48 -2.34 -21.89 -0.08
CA THR A 48 -3.62 -21.18 -0.28
C THR A 48 -3.29 -19.72 -0.62
N PRO A 49 -3.65 -19.20 -1.82
CA PRO A 49 -3.49 -17.78 -2.09
C PRO A 49 -4.27 -17.01 -1.04
N PRO A 50 -3.73 -15.91 -0.48
CA PRO A 50 -4.37 -15.22 0.63
C PRO A 50 -5.78 -14.84 0.20
N SER A 51 -6.80 -15.40 0.87
CA SER A 51 -8.15 -14.87 0.78
C SER A 51 -8.08 -13.47 1.32
N ARG A 52 -7.96 -12.51 0.40
CA ARG A 52 -7.95 -11.09 0.70
C ARG A 52 -9.34 -10.76 1.18
N GLU A 53 -9.54 -10.84 2.50
CA GLU A 53 -10.53 -10.00 3.14
C GLU A 53 -10.35 -8.58 2.59
N PRO A 54 -11.43 -7.83 2.33
CA PRO A 54 -11.27 -6.43 1.98
C PRO A 54 -10.42 -5.82 3.07
N LYS A 55 -9.14 -5.50 2.77
CA LYS A 55 -8.30 -4.72 3.68
C LYS A 55 -9.20 -3.54 4.02
N ASN A 56 -9.70 -3.51 5.25
CA ASN A 56 -10.43 -2.36 5.75
C ASN A 56 -9.40 -1.25 5.57
N VAL A 57 -9.55 -0.42 4.52
CA VAL A 57 -8.65 0.68 4.21
C VAL A 57 -8.93 1.73 5.28
N ARG A 58 -8.44 1.44 6.49
CA ARG A 58 -8.41 2.35 7.60
C ARG A 58 -7.22 3.22 7.31
N ILE A 59 -7.53 4.44 6.89
CA ILE A 59 -6.55 5.51 6.72
C ILE A 59 -5.68 5.53 7.98
N ASN A 60 -4.38 5.38 7.82
CA ASN A 60 -3.46 5.48 8.95
C ASN A 60 -3.30 6.97 9.31
N LEU A 61 -3.64 7.31 10.55
CA LEU A 61 -3.52 8.68 11.06
C LEU A 61 -2.20 8.93 11.78
N TYR A 62 -1.52 7.86 12.20
CA TYR A 62 -0.29 7.91 12.99
C TYR A 62 0.95 7.85 12.10
N ASP A 63 0.98 6.89 11.18
CA ASP A 63 2.04 6.75 10.19
C ASP A 63 1.50 7.17 8.82
N ARG A 64 1.90 8.38 8.40
CA ARG A 64 1.51 9.02 7.13
C ARG A 64 2.64 9.02 6.10
N ASP A 65 3.77 8.37 6.37
CA ASP A 65 4.86 8.19 5.41
C ASP A 65 5.44 6.77 5.54
N PRO A 66 4.63 5.73 5.25
CA PRO A 66 5.01 4.34 5.48
C PRO A 66 6.18 3.87 4.60
N THR A 67 6.38 4.56 3.47
CA THR A 67 7.45 4.31 2.50
C THR A 67 8.67 5.20 2.72
N ASN A 68 8.59 6.13 3.68
CA ASN A 68 9.63 7.09 4.03
C ASN A 68 10.20 7.83 2.80
N MET A 69 9.32 8.27 1.90
CA MET A 69 9.73 8.93 0.66
C MET A 69 10.19 10.37 0.89
N ASN A 70 9.85 10.95 2.03
CA ASN A 70 10.01 12.37 2.31
C ASN A 70 11.13 12.66 3.32
N GLU A 71 12.13 11.78 3.42
CA GLU A 71 13.28 11.95 4.32
C GLU A 71 13.98 13.30 4.14
N LEU A 72 14.19 13.74 2.90
CA LEU A 72 14.87 14.99 2.57
C LEU A 72 14.14 16.25 3.08
N VAL A 73 12.84 16.13 3.38
CA VAL A 73 12.01 17.26 3.86
C VAL A 73 12.02 17.35 5.39
N LYS A 74 12.62 16.37 6.09
CA LYS A 74 12.80 16.38 7.55
C LYS A 74 13.92 17.34 7.95
N VAL A 75 13.62 18.64 7.97
CA VAL A 75 14.58 19.66 8.41
C VAL A 75 14.42 19.92 9.90
N GLN A 76 15.49 19.73 10.68
CA GLN A 76 15.56 20.04 12.10
C GLN A 76 16.11 21.45 12.34
N PHE A 77 15.87 22.00 13.54
CA PHE A 77 16.41 23.31 13.93
C PHE A 77 17.95 23.32 13.90
N ASP A 78 18.55 22.25 14.40
CA ASP A 78 20.01 22.07 14.45
C ASP A 78 20.62 22.00 13.05
N ASP A 79 19.90 21.46 12.06
CA ASP A 79 20.38 21.39 10.67
C ASP A 79 20.55 22.78 10.03
N ILE A 80 19.84 23.80 10.53
CA ILE A 80 19.84 25.16 9.96
C ILE A 80 20.73 26.09 10.79
N PHE A 81 20.65 26.00 12.11
CA PHE A 81 21.22 26.98 13.03
C PHE A 81 22.34 26.43 13.91
N ALA A 82 22.85 25.22 13.65
CA ALA A 82 23.91 24.60 14.44
C ALA A 82 25.04 25.58 14.82
N GLU A 83 25.12 25.89 16.11
CA GLU A 83 26.21 26.68 16.66
C GLU A 83 27.46 25.80 16.84
N PRO A 84 28.65 26.24 16.39
CA PRO A 84 29.87 25.46 16.53
C PRO A 84 30.32 25.38 18.00
N VAL A 85 30.86 24.22 18.39
CA VAL A 85 31.35 23.96 19.76
C VAL A 85 32.34 25.05 20.18
N GLY A 86 31.99 25.83 21.22
CA GLY A 86 32.81 26.92 21.74
C GLY A 86 32.29 28.34 21.46
N THR A 87 31.24 28.48 20.63
CA THR A 87 30.57 29.76 20.37
C THR A 87 29.07 29.58 20.59
N HIS A 88 28.65 29.58 21.86
CA HIS A 88 27.26 29.37 22.25
C HIS A 88 26.56 30.70 22.55
N SER A 89 25.36 30.87 21.99
CA SER A 89 24.45 31.93 22.41
C SER A 89 23.88 31.64 23.81
N PHE A 90 23.20 32.62 24.41
CA PHE A 90 22.58 32.41 25.71
C PHE A 90 21.50 31.32 25.65
N ASP A 91 21.48 30.39 26.62
CA ASP A 91 20.56 29.25 26.68
C ASP A 91 19.07 29.64 26.51
N GLY A 92 18.69 30.79 27.06
CA GLY A 92 17.33 31.33 26.92
C GLY A 92 16.99 31.73 25.50
N VAL A 93 17.95 32.32 24.78
CA VAL A 93 17.79 32.70 23.35
C VAL A 93 17.76 31.46 22.47
N TRP A 94 18.62 30.49 22.75
CA TRP A 94 18.64 29.21 22.05
C TRP A 94 17.28 28.48 22.17
N THR A 95 16.78 28.32 23.39
CA THR A 95 15.50 27.63 23.67
C THR A 95 14.31 28.39 23.09
N ALA A 96 14.29 29.72 23.20
CA ALA A 96 13.24 30.55 22.62
C ALA A 96 13.23 30.45 21.08
N SER A 97 14.41 30.49 20.45
CA SER A 97 14.55 30.37 19.00
C SER A 97 14.08 29.02 18.50
N HIS A 98 14.48 27.93 19.17
CA HIS A 98 14.00 26.58 18.87
C HIS A 98 12.46 26.48 18.95
N THR A 99 11.87 27.05 20.00
CA THR A 99 10.42 27.01 20.23
C THR A 99 9.65 27.80 19.16
N VAL A 100 10.08 29.04 18.88
CA VAL A 100 9.44 29.92 17.88
C VAL A 100 9.57 29.33 16.47
N PHE A 101 10.75 28.82 16.13
CA PHE A 101 10.99 28.17 14.84
C PHE A 101 10.07 26.96 14.63
N THR A 102 10.05 26.03 15.59
CA THR A 102 9.25 24.80 15.51
C THR A 102 7.76 25.11 15.45
N GLY A 103 7.28 26.03 16.30
CA GLY A 103 5.88 26.44 16.32
C GLY A 103 5.45 27.09 15.01
N THR A 104 6.23 28.03 14.48
CA THR A 104 5.93 28.73 13.23
C THR A 104 5.90 27.77 12.05
N LYS A 105 6.91 26.91 11.92
CA LYS A 105 6.98 25.87 10.88
C LYS A 105 5.73 24.98 10.91
N HIS A 106 5.34 24.52 12.10
CA HIS A 106 4.19 23.63 12.28
C HIS A 106 2.87 24.30 11.87
N TRP A 107 2.62 25.54 12.31
CA TRP A 107 1.38 26.24 11.97
C TRP A 107 1.30 26.64 10.50
N CYS A 108 2.41 27.12 9.91
CA CYS A 108 2.47 27.42 8.48
C CYS A 108 2.16 26.19 7.64
N TYR A 109 2.73 25.03 8.00
CA TYR A 109 2.46 23.76 7.31
C TYR A 109 0.97 23.38 7.38
N ARG A 110 0.33 23.51 8.55
CA ARG A 110 -1.09 23.18 8.73
C ARG A 110 -2.04 24.06 7.90
N ILE A 111 -1.75 25.36 7.80
CA ILE A 111 -2.56 26.27 7.00
C ILE A 111 -2.38 25.97 5.51
N LEU A 112 -1.13 25.81 5.07
CA LEU A 112 -0.84 25.55 3.66
C LEU A 112 -1.39 24.19 3.21
N SER A 113 -1.24 23.14 4.02
CA SER A 113 -1.82 21.82 3.75
C SER A 113 -3.35 21.89 3.71
N ALA A 114 -4.01 22.64 4.59
CA ALA A 114 -5.47 22.79 4.54
C ALA A 114 -5.97 23.41 3.22
N VAL A 115 -5.26 24.42 2.71
CA VAL A 115 -5.63 25.12 1.47
C VAL A 115 -5.29 24.29 0.23
N CYS A 116 -4.11 23.65 0.20
CA CYS A 116 -3.60 22.99 -0.98
C CYS A 116 -4.01 21.51 -1.10
N ALA A 117 -4.25 20.80 0.02
CA ALA A 117 -4.48 19.35 -0.05
C ALA A 117 -5.80 18.99 -0.75
N LEU A 118 -6.85 19.79 -0.57
CA LEU A 118 -8.15 19.55 -1.21
C LEU A 118 -8.12 19.69 -2.74
N PRO A 119 -7.67 20.81 -3.34
CA PRO A 119 -7.60 20.93 -4.79
C PRO A 119 -6.64 19.91 -5.41
N CYS A 120 -5.48 19.66 -4.78
CA CYS A 120 -4.55 18.65 -5.24
C CYS A 120 -5.17 17.25 -5.23
N SER A 121 -5.83 16.87 -4.14
CA SER A 121 -6.54 15.59 -3.99
C SER A 121 -7.59 15.38 -5.08
N PHE A 122 -8.38 16.41 -5.39
CA PHE A 122 -9.38 16.35 -6.46
C PHE A 122 -8.73 16.13 -7.84
N CYS A 123 -7.72 16.93 -8.19
CA CYS A 123 -7.03 16.83 -9.48
C CYS A 123 -6.38 15.46 -9.69
N TRP A 124 -5.69 14.96 -8.66
CA TRP A 124 -5.06 13.64 -8.72
C TRP A 124 -6.10 12.51 -8.77
N GLY A 125 -7.19 12.61 -8.00
CA GLY A 125 -8.28 11.64 -8.06
C GLY A 125 -8.88 11.53 -9.46
N LEU A 126 -9.07 12.66 -10.15
CA LEU A 126 -9.53 12.69 -11.54
C LEU A 126 -8.49 12.07 -12.49
N HIS A 127 -7.21 12.42 -12.35
CA HIS A 127 -6.13 11.91 -13.19
C HIS A 127 -6.04 10.38 -13.12
N PHE A 128 -6.00 9.81 -11.91
CA PHE A 128 -5.93 8.36 -11.74
C PHE A 128 -7.21 7.63 -12.18
N ALA A 129 -8.38 8.27 -12.11
CA ALA A 129 -9.60 7.70 -12.68
C ALA A 129 -9.49 7.52 -14.20
N CYS A 130 -8.99 8.55 -14.90
CA CYS A 130 -8.79 8.52 -16.34
C CYS A 130 -7.72 7.48 -16.75
N LEU A 131 -6.60 7.43 -16.02
CA LEU A 131 -5.56 6.43 -16.24
C LEU A 131 -6.09 5.01 -16.02
N SER A 132 -6.82 4.79 -14.94
CA SER A 132 -7.41 3.47 -14.64
C SER A 132 -8.38 3.04 -15.75
N PHE A 133 -9.23 3.96 -16.20
CA PHE A 133 -10.14 3.72 -17.30
C PHE A 133 -9.38 3.38 -18.59
N ASN A 134 -8.41 4.20 -18.99
CA ASN A 134 -7.64 3.97 -20.21
C ASN A 134 -6.85 2.65 -20.17
N TYR A 135 -6.23 2.33 -19.04
CA TYR A 135 -5.48 1.09 -18.89
C TYR A 135 -6.40 -0.13 -19.07
N ILE A 136 -7.54 -0.15 -18.36
CA ILE A 136 -8.45 -1.30 -18.37
C ILE A 136 -9.15 -1.45 -19.73
N TRP A 137 -9.61 -0.36 -20.33
CA TRP A 137 -10.45 -0.41 -21.54
C TRP A 137 -9.67 -0.30 -22.86
N SER A 138 -8.41 0.14 -22.82
CA SER A 138 -7.59 0.31 -24.03
C SER A 138 -6.27 -0.45 -23.96
N ILE A 139 -5.47 -0.30 -22.91
CA ILE A 139 -4.12 -0.88 -22.85
C ILE A 139 -4.17 -2.39 -22.66
N GLN A 140 -4.91 -2.87 -21.66
CA GLN A 140 -4.98 -4.28 -21.32
C GLN A 140 -5.50 -5.15 -22.50
N PRO A 141 -6.58 -4.77 -23.22
CA PRO A 141 -7.00 -5.47 -24.43
C PRO A 141 -5.94 -5.41 -25.54
N SER A 142 -5.26 -4.28 -25.71
CA SER A 142 -4.19 -4.13 -26.72
C SER A 142 -3.03 -5.09 -26.47
N LEU A 143 -2.58 -5.19 -25.21
CA LEU A 143 -1.51 -6.12 -24.83
C LEU A 143 -1.91 -7.56 -25.12
N ARG A 144 -3.15 -7.94 -24.80
CA ARG A 144 -3.66 -9.29 -25.10
C ARG A 144 -3.78 -9.54 -26.60
N SER A 145 -4.26 -8.58 -27.36
CA SER A 145 -4.34 -8.68 -28.83
C SER A 145 -2.95 -8.87 -29.44
N PHE A 146 -1.95 -8.12 -28.96
CA PHE A 146 -0.57 -8.24 -29.43
C PHE A 146 0.02 -9.62 -29.16
N SER A 147 -0.21 -10.19 -27.97
CA SER A 147 0.24 -11.55 -27.63
C SER A 147 -0.38 -12.63 -28.53
N ILE A 148 -1.64 -12.46 -28.96
CA ILE A 148 -2.29 -13.39 -29.89
C ILE A 148 -1.61 -13.36 -31.26
N GLN A 149 -1.34 -12.17 -31.80
CA GLN A 149 -0.74 -12.02 -33.13
C GLN A 149 0.70 -12.54 -33.20
N ILE A 150 1.48 -12.40 -32.11
CA ILE A 150 2.86 -12.89 -32.06
C ILE A 150 2.93 -14.41 -31.91
N GLY A 151 1.94 -15.04 -31.29
CA GLY A 151 1.95 -16.47 -30.96
C GLY A 151 2.29 -17.40 -32.16
N PRO A 152 1.61 -17.26 -33.32
CA PRO A 152 1.92 -18.05 -34.52
C PRO A 152 3.32 -17.77 -35.09
N ILE A 153 3.74 -16.50 -35.14
CA ILE A 153 5.05 -16.08 -35.65
C ILE A 153 6.17 -16.70 -34.82
N ALA A 154 6.03 -16.67 -33.50
CA ALA A 154 6.99 -17.29 -32.58
C ALA A 154 7.13 -18.81 -32.79
N LYS A 155 6.06 -19.49 -33.23
CA LYS A 155 6.10 -20.94 -33.54
C LYS A 155 6.82 -21.22 -34.86
N VAL A 156 6.59 -20.41 -35.89
CA VAL A 156 7.27 -20.54 -37.19
C VAL A 156 8.76 -20.26 -37.04
N TRP A 157 9.13 -19.20 -36.31
CA TRP A 157 10.53 -18.88 -36.02
C TRP A 157 11.25 -20.03 -35.30
N LYS A 158 10.57 -20.70 -34.36
CA LYS A 158 11.10 -21.87 -33.66
C LYS A 158 11.23 -23.11 -34.56
N ALA A 159 10.39 -23.24 -35.59
CA ALA A 159 10.45 -24.36 -36.53
C ALA A 159 11.62 -24.22 -37.53
N GLU A 160 11.93 -22.99 -37.97
CA GLU A 160 12.98 -22.70 -38.95
C GLU A 160 14.41 -22.79 -38.37
N SER A 161 14.59 -22.61 -37.06
CA SER A 161 15.92 -22.58 -36.42
C SER A 161 16.09 -23.60 -35.28
N PRO A 162 16.26 -24.92 -35.57
CA PRO A 162 16.37 -25.96 -34.55
C PRO A 162 17.67 -25.94 -33.71
N THR A 163 18.68 -25.14 -34.09
CA THR A 163 20.06 -25.28 -33.59
C THR A 163 20.56 -24.14 -32.70
N LEU A 164 19.74 -23.13 -32.38
CA LEU A 164 20.16 -22.09 -31.44
C LEU A 164 19.86 -22.53 -29.99
N PRO A 165 20.86 -22.49 -29.08
CA PRO A 165 20.62 -22.73 -27.66
C PRO A 165 19.64 -21.67 -27.15
N SER A 166 18.73 -22.09 -26.26
CA SER A 166 17.56 -21.39 -25.76
C SER A 166 17.84 -20.09 -24.99
N SER A 167 18.44 -19.09 -25.62
CA SER A 167 18.68 -17.77 -25.02
C SER A 167 17.73 -16.69 -25.51
N SER A 168 16.80 -16.99 -26.43
CA SER A 168 15.68 -16.09 -26.72
C SER A 168 14.73 -16.06 -25.53
N CYS A 169 14.46 -14.87 -25.01
CA CYS A 169 13.57 -14.45 -23.93
C CYS A 169 12.14 -15.04 -23.88
N TRP A 170 11.81 -16.00 -24.74
CA TRP A 170 10.52 -16.70 -24.83
C TRP A 170 10.71 -18.21 -24.62
N ASP A 171 11.05 -18.58 -23.38
CA ASP A 171 11.08 -19.98 -22.94
C ASP A 171 9.65 -20.55 -22.95
N PRO A 172 9.37 -21.65 -23.70
CA PRO A 172 8.08 -22.34 -23.65
C PRO A 172 7.62 -22.77 -22.25
N ARG A 173 8.54 -22.89 -21.29
CA ARG A 173 8.22 -23.13 -19.87
C ARG A 173 7.60 -21.89 -19.22
N VAL A 174 8.07 -20.69 -19.57
CA VAL A 174 7.53 -19.41 -19.09
C VAL A 174 6.15 -19.13 -19.66
N ASP A 175 5.90 -19.41 -20.95
CA ASP A 175 4.54 -19.34 -21.53
C ASP A 175 3.56 -20.31 -20.86
N ARG A 176 4.05 -21.50 -20.47
CA ARG A 176 3.25 -22.49 -19.73
C ARG A 176 2.96 -22.01 -18.32
N ILE A 177 3.86 -21.27 -17.68
CA ILE A 177 3.62 -20.61 -16.39
C ILE A 177 2.55 -19.52 -16.57
N TYR A 178 2.65 -18.65 -17.57
CA TYR A 178 1.62 -17.64 -17.87
C TYR A 178 0.25 -18.24 -18.22
N GLN A 179 0.22 -19.37 -18.93
CA GLN A 179 -1.03 -20.09 -19.24
C GLN A 179 -1.60 -20.88 -18.05
N ASN A 180 -0.75 -21.42 -17.17
CA ASN A 180 -1.17 -22.12 -15.95
C ASN A 180 -1.62 -21.14 -14.84
N GLU A 181 -1.11 -19.91 -14.85
CA GLU A 181 -1.49 -18.83 -13.95
C GLU A 181 -2.72 -18.05 -14.46
N SER A 182 -3.05 -18.20 -15.75
CA SER A 182 -4.35 -17.81 -16.28
C SER A 182 -5.41 -18.77 -15.72
N PRO A 183 -6.47 -18.28 -15.04
CA PRO A 183 -7.48 -19.17 -14.45
C PRO A 183 -8.05 -20.07 -15.55
N SER A 184 -8.17 -21.35 -15.24
CA SER A 184 -8.64 -22.41 -16.15
C SER A 184 -9.74 -21.87 -17.05
N LYS A 185 -9.57 -22.00 -18.38
CA LYS A 185 -10.63 -21.72 -19.36
C LYS A 185 -11.81 -22.64 -19.08
N ALA A 186 -12.66 -22.25 -18.13
CA ALA A 186 -13.89 -22.93 -17.82
C ALA A 186 -14.80 -22.83 -19.06
N PRO A 187 -15.61 -23.87 -19.35
CA PRO A 187 -16.53 -23.85 -20.47
C PRO A 187 -17.45 -22.62 -20.38
N ALA A 188 -17.91 -22.15 -21.54
CA ALA A 188 -18.56 -20.86 -21.81
C ALA A 188 -19.84 -20.51 -21.01
N SER A 189 -20.16 -21.22 -19.92
CA SER A 189 -21.04 -20.76 -18.87
C SER A 189 -20.24 -20.10 -17.74
N VAL A 190 -19.44 -19.08 -18.07
CA VAL A 190 -18.80 -18.24 -17.05
C VAL A 190 -19.92 -17.50 -16.32
N ARG A 191 -20.21 -17.89 -15.08
CA ARG A 191 -21.00 -17.03 -14.19
C ARG A 191 -20.17 -15.76 -13.96
N ILE A 192 -20.53 -14.67 -14.64
CA ILE A 192 -19.90 -13.36 -14.46
C ILE A 192 -20.09 -12.96 -13.00
N SER A 193 -19.00 -12.87 -12.23
CA SER A 193 -19.05 -12.34 -10.87
C SER A 193 -19.26 -10.82 -10.94
N LEU A 194 -20.40 -10.33 -10.43
CA LEU A 194 -20.67 -8.89 -10.37
C LEU A 194 -19.83 -8.19 -9.29
N TYR A 195 -19.35 -8.96 -8.31
CA TYR A 195 -18.61 -8.46 -7.15
C TYR A 195 -17.10 -8.43 -7.40
N ASP A 196 -16.56 -9.50 -7.99
CA ASP A 196 -15.14 -9.61 -8.33
C ASP A 196 -14.94 -9.54 -9.85
N ARG A 197 -14.48 -8.38 -10.31
CA ARG A 197 -14.25 -8.09 -11.74
C ARG A 197 -12.80 -8.34 -12.17
N ASP A 198 -11.92 -8.66 -11.23
CA ASP A 198 -10.49 -8.94 -11.49
C ASP A 198 -10.01 -10.13 -10.63
N PRO A 199 -10.58 -11.33 -10.84
CA PRO A 199 -10.27 -12.51 -10.01
C PRO A 199 -8.81 -12.97 -10.16
N SER A 200 -8.17 -12.60 -11.26
CA SER A 200 -6.76 -12.89 -11.54
C SER A 200 -5.81 -11.79 -11.09
N ASN A 201 -6.34 -10.70 -10.52
CA ASN A 201 -5.57 -9.53 -10.06
C ASN A 201 -4.57 -9.00 -11.11
N ILE A 202 -4.94 -9.06 -12.39
CA ILE A 202 -4.05 -8.66 -13.50
C ILE A 202 -3.88 -7.14 -13.58
N ASN A 203 -4.70 -6.37 -12.87
CA ASN A 203 -4.68 -4.91 -12.89
C ASN A 203 -4.13 -4.32 -11.58
N GLU A 204 -3.25 -5.04 -10.86
CA GLU A 204 -2.65 -4.54 -9.61
C GLU A 204 -1.94 -3.20 -9.79
N ILE A 205 -1.26 -2.98 -10.92
CA ILE A 205 -0.59 -1.72 -11.25
C ILE A 205 -1.51 -0.50 -11.23
N VAL A 206 -2.82 -0.70 -11.43
CA VAL A 206 -3.83 0.38 -11.44
C VAL A 206 -4.33 0.69 -10.02
N ARG A 207 -4.04 -0.16 -9.03
CA ARG A 207 -4.48 -0.02 -7.64
C ARG A 207 -3.58 0.95 -6.87
N VAL A 208 -3.60 2.22 -7.28
CA VAL A 208 -2.89 3.31 -6.59
C VAL A 208 -3.66 3.71 -5.33
N GLN A 209 -2.97 3.72 -4.19
CA GLN A 209 -3.53 4.15 -2.90
C GLN A 209 -3.26 5.65 -2.67
N PHE A 210 -3.96 6.22 -1.68
CA PHE A 210 -3.78 7.63 -1.33
C PHE A 210 -2.40 7.88 -0.71
N GLU A 211 -1.98 6.95 0.15
CA GLU A 211 -0.71 6.94 0.87
C GLU A 211 0.50 6.74 -0.05
N ASP A 212 0.32 6.16 -1.24
CA ASP A 212 1.38 6.04 -2.25
C ASP A 212 1.68 7.38 -2.95
N LEU A 213 0.76 8.35 -2.85
CA LEU A 213 0.83 9.63 -3.57
C LEU A 213 1.01 10.82 -2.64
N PHE A 214 0.33 10.78 -1.50
CA PHE A 214 0.40 11.80 -0.47
C PHE A 214 0.99 11.16 0.78
N THR A 215 2.10 11.74 1.24
CA THR A 215 2.77 11.34 2.47
C THR A 215 3.16 12.58 3.26
N GLU A 216 3.12 12.46 4.59
CA GLU A 216 3.57 13.53 5.50
C GLU A 216 4.71 12.99 6.37
N PRO A 217 5.92 13.59 6.30
CA PRO A 217 7.05 13.11 7.07
C PRO A 217 6.82 13.29 8.57
N GLU A 218 7.41 12.39 9.37
CA GLU A 218 7.38 12.47 10.83
C GLU A 218 7.83 13.84 11.34
N GLY A 219 6.98 14.48 12.16
CA GLY A 219 7.25 15.79 12.77
C GLY A 219 6.65 16.99 12.02
N SER A 220 6.03 16.80 10.86
CA SER A 220 5.23 17.84 10.17
C SER A 220 3.89 17.27 9.71
N HIS A 221 2.94 17.17 10.64
CA HIS A 221 1.62 16.61 10.37
C HIS A 221 0.56 17.69 10.16
N SER A 222 -0.26 17.51 9.13
CA SER A 222 -1.44 18.33 8.91
C SER A 222 -2.55 17.92 9.89
N ILE A 223 -3.60 18.73 9.94
CA ILE A 223 -4.76 18.44 10.78
C ILE A 223 -5.40 17.13 10.32
N ASP A 224 -5.70 16.21 11.23
CA ASP A 224 -6.36 14.93 10.93
C ASP A 224 -7.64 15.09 10.10
N GLY A 225 -8.37 16.18 10.33
CA GLY A 225 -9.55 16.55 9.54
C GLY A 225 -9.21 16.86 8.09
N VAL A 226 -8.11 17.56 7.82
CA VAL A 226 -7.63 17.84 6.46
C VAL A 226 -7.22 16.54 5.79
N TRP A 227 -6.40 15.72 6.45
CA TRP A 227 -5.98 14.42 5.93
C TRP A 227 -7.16 13.52 5.56
N ARG A 228 -8.12 13.38 6.46
CA ARG A 228 -9.34 12.57 6.24
C ARG A 228 -10.20 13.13 5.10
N THR A 229 -10.32 14.46 5.01
CA THR A 229 -11.12 15.10 3.96
C THR A 229 -10.45 14.93 2.61
N SER A 230 -9.14 15.12 2.53
CA SER A 230 -8.34 14.88 1.32
C SER A 230 -8.44 13.43 0.85
N TYR A 231 -8.36 12.44 1.75
CA TYR A 231 -8.57 11.04 1.38
C TYR A 231 -9.97 10.79 0.80
N ARG A 232 -11.02 11.35 1.43
CA ARG A 232 -12.41 11.20 0.97
C ARG A 232 -12.62 11.85 -0.39
N VAL A 233 -12.09 13.04 -0.61
CA VAL A 233 -12.15 13.74 -1.89
C VAL A 233 -11.42 12.95 -2.96
N PHE A 234 -10.21 12.46 -2.68
CA PHE A 234 -9.41 11.69 -3.64
C PHE A 234 -10.14 10.41 -4.05
N THR A 235 -10.49 9.57 -3.07
CA THR A 235 -11.11 8.26 -3.30
C THR A 235 -12.50 8.42 -3.92
N GLY A 236 -13.28 9.39 -3.42
CA GLY A 236 -14.61 9.70 -3.92
C GLY A 236 -14.57 10.17 -5.37
N THR A 237 -13.71 11.14 -5.69
CA THR A 237 -13.53 11.67 -7.05
C THR A 237 -13.08 10.55 -7.98
N LYS A 238 -12.04 9.80 -7.59
CA LYS A 238 -11.51 8.70 -8.39
C LYS A 238 -12.59 7.67 -8.74
N HIS A 239 -13.35 7.24 -7.74
CA HIS A 239 -14.39 6.23 -7.91
C HIS A 239 -15.58 6.75 -8.73
N TRP A 240 -16.06 7.97 -8.44
CA TRP A 240 -17.19 8.56 -9.15
C TRP A 240 -16.86 8.84 -10.62
N CYS A 241 -15.71 9.43 -10.90
CA CYS A 241 -15.23 9.69 -12.26
C CYS A 241 -15.07 8.39 -13.06
N TYR A 242 -14.44 7.36 -12.48
CA TYR A 242 -14.27 6.06 -13.14
C TYR A 242 -15.61 5.41 -13.49
N ARG A 243 -16.61 5.51 -12.59
CA ARG A 243 -17.96 4.98 -12.85
C ARG A 243 -18.66 5.69 -13.99
N ILE A 244 -18.53 7.02 -14.08
CA ILE A 244 -19.14 7.79 -15.17
C ILE A 244 -18.48 7.45 -16.51
N LEU A 245 -17.15 7.46 -16.56
CA LEU A 245 -16.41 7.10 -17.76
C LEU A 245 -16.77 5.68 -18.22
N SER A 246 -16.83 4.72 -17.29
CA SER A 246 -17.23 3.35 -17.61
C SER A 246 -18.68 3.28 -18.07
N ALA A 247 -19.62 4.03 -17.48
CA ALA A 247 -21.02 4.03 -17.90
C ALA A 247 -21.20 4.52 -19.35
N ILE A 248 -20.40 5.50 -19.77
CA ILE A 248 -20.49 6.09 -21.11
C ILE A 248 -19.78 5.23 -22.16
N PHE A 249 -18.57 4.76 -21.85
CA PHE A 249 -17.66 4.20 -22.86
C PHE A 249 -17.47 2.69 -22.79
N ALA A 250 -17.82 2.02 -21.69
CA ALA A 250 -17.55 0.58 -21.55
C ALA A 250 -18.22 -0.26 -22.65
N VAL A 251 -19.50 -0.01 -22.94
CA VAL A 251 -20.25 -0.79 -23.93
C VAL A 251 -19.72 -0.56 -25.36
N PRO A 252 -19.53 0.71 -25.82
CA PRO A 252 -18.88 0.96 -27.09
C PRO A 252 -17.48 0.35 -27.20
N CYS A 253 -16.64 0.51 -26.18
CA CYS A 253 -15.29 -0.06 -26.17
C CYS A 253 -15.32 -1.60 -26.23
N ALA A 254 -16.21 -2.25 -25.47
CA ALA A 254 -16.36 -3.70 -25.49
C ALA A 254 -16.80 -4.21 -26.86
N PHE A 255 -17.74 -3.52 -27.52
CA PHE A 255 -18.15 -3.87 -28.88
C PHE A 255 -17.00 -3.72 -29.88
N CYS A 256 -16.30 -2.58 -29.87
CA CYS A 256 -15.16 -2.34 -30.76
C CYS A 256 -14.07 -3.40 -30.59
N TRP A 257 -13.68 -3.70 -29.35
CA TRP A 257 -12.70 -4.76 -29.08
C TRP A 257 -13.22 -6.16 -29.46
N GLY A 258 -14.50 -6.44 -29.24
CA GLY A 258 -15.10 -7.70 -29.69
C GLY A 258 -14.96 -7.92 -31.20
N VAL A 259 -15.16 -6.87 -32.00
CA VAL A 259 -14.95 -6.91 -33.45
C VAL A 259 -13.48 -7.10 -33.79
N THR A 260 -12.56 -6.36 -33.16
CA THR A 260 -11.12 -6.48 -33.47
C THR A 260 -10.54 -7.85 -33.12
N PHE A 261 -10.94 -8.44 -31.99
CA PHE A 261 -10.53 -9.80 -31.61
C PHE A 261 -11.10 -10.85 -32.57
N CYS A 262 -12.36 -10.72 -33.00
CA CYS A 262 -12.97 -11.60 -33.98
C CYS A 262 -12.21 -11.58 -35.31
N LEU A 263 -11.89 -10.38 -35.82
CA LEU A 263 -11.11 -10.23 -37.05
C LEU A 263 -9.69 -10.78 -36.91
N SER A 264 -9.03 -10.55 -35.78
CA SER A 264 -7.67 -11.05 -35.52
C SER A 264 -7.63 -12.57 -35.46
N ASP A 265 -8.66 -13.21 -34.90
CA ASP A 265 -8.78 -14.67 -34.85
C ASP A 265 -9.00 -15.28 -36.24
N ILE A 266 -9.90 -14.68 -37.04
CA ILE A 266 -10.12 -15.10 -38.44
C ILE A 266 -8.82 -14.98 -39.24
N PHE A 267 -8.12 -13.85 -39.15
CA PHE A 267 -6.87 -13.61 -39.87
C PHE A 267 -5.80 -14.61 -39.45
N SER A 268 -5.62 -14.82 -38.14
CA SER A 268 -4.68 -15.81 -37.61
C SER A 268 -4.98 -17.23 -38.11
N HIS A 269 -6.26 -17.60 -38.20
CA HIS A 269 -6.66 -18.91 -38.72
C HIS A 269 -6.38 -19.04 -40.22
N LEU A 270 -6.68 -18.01 -41.02
CA LEU A 270 -6.47 -18.02 -42.47
C LEU A 270 -4.98 -18.10 -42.82
N ASP A 271 -4.16 -17.24 -42.23
CA ASP A 271 -2.71 -17.20 -42.49
C ASP A 271 -2.03 -18.48 -42.02
N TYR A 272 -2.36 -18.99 -40.83
CA TYR A 272 -1.74 -20.20 -40.32
C TYR A 272 -2.12 -21.44 -41.16
N THR A 273 -3.38 -21.55 -41.59
CA THR A 273 -3.83 -22.65 -42.46
C THR A 273 -3.20 -22.53 -43.85
N ALA A 274 -2.99 -21.32 -44.36
CA ALA A 274 -2.33 -21.09 -45.64
C ALA A 274 -0.83 -21.40 -45.57
N ILE A 275 -0.14 -20.96 -44.51
CA ILE A 275 1.30 -21.21 -44.29
C ILE A 275 1.58 -22.72 -44.13
N ILE A 276 0.78 -23.44 -43.33
CA ILE A 276 0.93 -24.92 -43.18
C ILE A 276 0.68 -25.67 -44.49
N LYS A 277 -0.16 -25.16 -45.38
CA LYS A 277 -0.40 -25.80 -46.68
C LYS A 277 0.71 -25.55 -47.70
N VAL A 278 1.52 -24.52 -47.50
CA VAL A 278 2.61 -24.12 -48.40
C VAL A 278 3.96 -24.69 -47.96
N LEU A 279 4.14 -24.95 -46.66
CA LEU A 279 5.26 -25.71 -46.09
C LEU A 279 5.04 -27.22 -46.21
#